data_AF-A0A2M3ZI99-F1
#
_entry.id   AF-A0A2M3ZI99-F1
#
_cell.length_a   1.000
_cell.length_b   1.000
_cell.length_c   1.000
_cell.angle_alpha   90.00
_cell.angle_beta   90.00
_cell.angle_gamma   90.00
#
_symmetry.space_group_name_H-M   'P 1'
#
loop_
_entity.id
_entity.type
_entity.pdbx_description
1 polymer ?
#
loop_
_entity_poly.entity_id
_entity_poly.type
_entity_poly.pdbx_seq_one_letter_code
_entity_poly.pdbx_strand_id
1 'polypeptide(L)'
;VRPFLGLRSGVAEYLGQFRTLTISAVRLEKKQAEQEEAVDADELPVTFVDDVESVEAREERINALRNKSRLLPQHRNMLHDLLPYEQSQSWIHETVKYRRMMLGRYGIEGSRTDPRICFPTKKEAHERAEYEKVAFPFTLRQMMDANEAAQKARKAAIEAREDEIARKLEKLDQWTSDLNAKIEKKEREARAAKERKDRLVEEVRRHFGFKVDPRDERFQEMLAQKEREDRKKVKEAKRKEKEEKMMEKLQKKTAELEAEVDVSSGKGKK
;
A
#
# COMPACT_ATOMS: atom_id res chain seq x y z
N VAL A 1 12.73 55.88 -5.59
CA VAL A 1 12.91 57.28 -5.15
C VAL A 1 14.37 57.63 -5.40
N ARG A 2 14.59 58.71 -6.16
CA ARG A 2 15.85 59.14 -6.81
C ARG A 2 16.87 59.73 -5.79
N PRO A 3 17.98 60.39 -6.21
CA PRO A 3 19.26 59.85 -6.71
C PRO A 3 20.47 60.67 -6.13
N PHE A 4 21.71 60.46 -6.59
CA PHE A 4 22.74 61.50 -6.89
C PHE A 4 24.05 60.79 -7.32
N LEU A 5 24.46 60.88 -8.59
CA LEU A 5 25.55 61.73 -9.13
C LEU A 5 26.93 61.33 -8.59
N GLY A 6 27.97 61.05 -9.38
CA GLY A 6 28.23 61.22 -10.80
C GLY A 6 29.71 61.54 -11.01
N LEU A 7 30.25 61.14 -12.17
CA LEU A 7 31.43 61.63 -12.90
C LEU A 7 32.85 61.03 -12.70
N ARG A 8 33.40 60.69 -13.88
CA ARG A 8 34.80 60.83 -14.38
C ARG A 8 35.83 59.73 -14.01
N SER A 9 36.80 59.34 -14.83
CA SER A 9 37.15 59.40 -16.28
C SER A 9 38.60 58.88 -16.43
N GLY A 10 38.96 58.23 -17.56
CA GLY A 10 40.35 57.97 -18.03
C GLY A 10 40.92 56.63 -17.58
N VAL A 11 41.20 55.63 -18.43
CA VAL A 11 42.18 55.51 -19.54
C VAL A 11 43.61 55.89 -19.13
N ALA A 12 44.47 54.89 -18.95
CA ALA A 12 45.88 54.89 -19.36
C ALA A 12 46.46 53.48 -19.24
N GLU A 13 46.68 52.85 -20.40
CA GLU A 13 47.63 51.75 -20.58
C GLU A 13 49.05 52.28 -20.37
N TYR A 14 49.96 51.52 -19.78
CA TYR A 14 51.39 51.60 -20.12
C TYR A 14 52.09 50.26 -19.90
N LEU A 15 52.51 49.69 -21.04
CA LEU A 15 53.54 48.68 -21.19
C LEU A 15 54.90 49.21 -20.71
N GLY A 16 55.69 48.35 -20.09
CA GLY A 16 57.08 48.64 -19.72
C GLY A 16 57.87 47.36 -19.51
N GLN A 17 58.30 46.74 -20.61
CA GLN A 17 59.32 45.70 -20.63
C GLN A 17 60.69 46.33 -20.35
N PHE A 18 61.45 45.80 -19.39
CA PHE A 18 62.90 46.01 -19.32
C PHE A 18 63.61 44.66 -19.16
N ARG A 19 64.25 44.24 -20.26
CA ARG A 19 65.32 43.24 -20.33
C ARG A 19 66.63 43.99 -20.57
N THR A 20 67.62 43.81 -19.73
CA THR A 20 69.07 43.96 -20.00
C THR A 20 69.82 43.49 -18.75
N LEU A 21 71.01 42.90 -18.72
CA LEU A 21 71.94 42.28 -19.66
C LEU A 21 72.98 41.62 -18.74
N THR A 22 73.48 40.46 -19.14
CA THR A 22 74.50 39.68 -18.41
C THR A 22 75.93 40.09 -18.80
N ILE A 23 76.86 39.81 -17.88
CA ILE A 23 78.32 39.57 -18.04
C ILE A 23 79.23 40.80 -18.28
N SER A 24 80.11 41.07 -17.30
CA SER A 24 81.54 40.72 -17.39
C SER A 24 82.33 41.23 -16.17
N ALA A 25 82.54 40.35 -15.17
CA ALA A 25 83.45 40.57 -14.05
C ALA A 25 84.80 39.93 -14.39
N VAL A 26 85.68 40.67 -15.08
CA VAL A 26 87.10 40.31 -15.22
C VAL A 26 87.91 41.60 -15.30
N ARG A 27 88.09 42.30 -14.16
CA ARG A 27 89.18 43.29 -13.98
C ARG A 27 89.29 43.87 -12.56
N LEU A 28 89.32 43.02 -11.55
CA LEU A 28 89.68 43.45 -10.19
C LEU A 28 90.59 42.41 -9.51
N GLU A 29 91.57 41.93 -10.27
CA GLU A 29 92.75 41.23 -9.75
C GLU A 29 93.97 42.11 -9.99
N LYS A 30 94.32 42.93 -8.99
CA LYS A 30 95.65 43.49 -8.69
C LYS A 30 95.52 44.69 -7.76
N LYS A 31 95.05 44.45 -6.53
CA LYS A 31 95.36 45.36 -5.41
C LYS A 31 95.08 44.78 -4.03
N GLN A 32 95.29 43.49 -3.80
CA GLN A 32 95.20 42.89 -2.46
C GLN A 32 96.22 41.77 -2.34
N ALA A 33 97.48 42.16 -2.22
CA ALA A 33 98.57 41.32 -1.73
C ALA A 33 99.62 42.27 -1.18
N GLU A 34 99.52 42.55 0.13
CA GLU A 34 100.58 42.96 1.07
C GLU A 34 99.92 43.63 2.27
N GLN A 35 99.55 42.81 3.26
CA GLN A 35 99.96 43.04 4.64
C GLN A 35 99.56 41.83 5.49
N GLU A 36 100.61 41.20 5.99
CA GLU A 36 100.63 40.12 6.97
C GLU A 36 100.10 40.63 8.31
N GLU A 37 99.36 39.79 9.04
CA GLU A 37 99.70 39.54 10.44
C GLU A 37 99.13 38.20 10.90
N ALA A 38 100.01 37.41 11.51
CA ALA A 38 99.74 36.12 12.10
C ALA A 38 99.24 36.31 13.54
N VAL A 39 98.07 35.73 13.88
CA VAL A 39 97.65 35.49 15.26
C VAL A 39 96.78 34.23 15.33
N ASP A 40 97.32 33.25 16.04
CA ASP A 40 96.70 32.20 16.87
C ASP A 40 95.66 31.24 16.29
N ALA A 41 96.13 30.00 16.10
CA ALA A 41 95.33 28.80 16.08
C ALA A 41 94.95 28.42 17.53
N ASP A 42 93.73 28.73 17.94
CA ASP A 42 92.96 27.99 18.96
C ASP A 42 91.56 28.62 19.16
N GLU A 43 90.74 28.69 18.10
CA GLU A 43 89.29 28.82 18.26
C GLU A 43 88.62 27.89 17.23
N LEU A 44 88.00 26.81 17.71
CA LEU A 44 87.12 25.98 16.89
C LEU A 44 86.01 26.88 16.34
N PRO A 45 85.86 27.05 15.02
CA PRO A 45 84.72 27.78 14.49
C PRO A 45 83.47 26.98 14.87
N VAL A 46 82.57 27.60 15.64
CA VAL A 46 81.17 27.16 15.69
C VAL A 46 80.71 27.17 14.25
N THR A 47 80.71 25.99 13.63
CA THR A 47 80.13 25.77 12.32
C THR A 47 78.66 26.16 12.46
N PHE A 48 78.32 27.37 12.04
CA PHE A 48 76.98 27.67 11.58
C PHE A 48 76.76 26.69 10.43
N VAL A 49 76.20 25.53 10.75
CA VAL A 49 75.67 24.63 9.74
C VAL A 49 74.59 25.45 9.08
N ASP A 50 74.89 25.98 7.91
CA ASP A 50 73.89 26.60 7.05
C ASP A 50 72.82 25.54 6.83
N ASP A 51 71.71 25.67 7.56
CA ASP A 51 70.50 24.88 7.39
C ASP A 51 69.98 25.16 5.96
N VAL A 52 70.48 24.41 4.98
CA VAL A 52 69.93 24.38 3.61
C VAL A 52 68.58 23.62 3.58
N GLU A 53 68.01 23.30 4.74
CA GLU A 53 66.65 22.80 4.86
C GLU A 53 65.66 23.96 4.71
N SER A 54 64.65 23.80 3.84
CA SER A 54 63.58 24.79 3.70
C SER A 54 62.92 25.04 5.06
N VAL A 55 62.50 26.29 5.31
CA VAL A 55 61.80 26.68 6.55
C VAL A 55 60.61 25.74 6.83
N GLU A 56 59.92 25.31 5.79
CA GLU A 56 58.81 24.34 5.84
C GLU A 56 59.24 22.99 6.41
N ALA A 57 60.36 22.42 5.95
CA ALA A 57 60.87 21.13 6.45
C ALA A 57 61.27 21.22 7.93
N ARG A 58 61.84 22.37 8.35
CA ARG A 58 62.16 22.64 9.75
C ARG A 58 60.88 22.74 10.61
N GLU A 59 59.86 23.42 10.12
CA GLU A 59 58.56 23.54 10.80
C GLU A 59 57.83 22.20 10.91
N GLU A 60 57.86 21.37 9.87
CA GLU A 60 57.32 20.01 9.89
C GLU A 60 58.03 19.13 10.93
N ARG A 61 59.37 19.20 11.01
CA ARG A 61 60.15 18.48 12.01
C ARG A 61 59.78 18.93 13.43
N ILE A 62 59.63 20.24 13.66
CA ILE A 62 59.19 20.78 14.95
C ILE A 62 57.76 20.32 15.28
N ASN A 63 56.85 20.32 14.30
CA ASN A 63 55.47 19.87 14.49
C ASN A 63 55.38 18.37 14.77
N ALA A 64 56.26 17.56 14.16
CA ALA A 64 56.40 16.14 14.47
C ALA A 64 56.87 15.93 15.92
N LEU A 65 57.87 16.69 16.38
CA LEU A 65 58.34 16.64 17.77
C LEU A 65 57.28 17.12 18.78
N ARG A 66 56.45 18.10 18.41
CA ARG A 66 55.32 18.58 19.23
C ARG A 66 54.17 17.58 19.31
N ASN A 67 54.07 16.65 18.36
CA ASN A 67 53.01 15.66 18.34
C ASN A 67 53.20 14.59 19.43
N LYS A 68 52.54 14.77 20.58
CA LYS A 68 52.54 13.82 21.70
C LYS A 68 51.43 12.77 21.63
N SER A 69 50.55 12.83 20.62
CA SER A 69 49.35 11.99 20.56
C SER A 69 49.66 10.50 20.37
N ARG A 70 50.88 10.14 19.95
CA ARG A 70 51.30 8.77 19.59
C ARG A 70 50.37 8.08 18.58
N LEU A 71 49.50 8.87 17.95
CA LEU A 71 48.48 8.40 17.05
C LEU A 71 49.06 8.31 15.64
N LEU A 72 48.63 7.30 14.90
CA LEU A 72 48.93 7.17 13.48
C LEU A 72 48.47 8.44 12.73
N PRO A 73 49.22 8.92 11.72
CA PRO A 73 48.85 10.13 10.97
C PRO A 73 47.41 10.11 10.46
N GLN A 74 46.92 8.93 10.05
CA GLN A 74 45.57 8.76 9.50
C GLN A 74 44.48 9.01 10.55
N HIS A 75 44.64 8.44 11.74
CA HIS A 75 43.69 8.64 12.83
C HIS A 75 43.78 10.07 13.39
N ARG A 76 44.96 10.70 13.34
CA ARG A 76 45.12 12.12 13.68
C ARG A 76 44.40 13.02 12.67
N ASN A 77 44.50 12.72 11.38
CA ASN A 77 43.78 13.46 10.34
C ASN A 77 42.27 13.34 10.54
N MET A 78 41.77 12.15 10.91
CA MET A 78 40.36 11.96 11.25
C MET A 78 39.91 12.84 12.43
N LEU A 79 40.74 13.03 13.44
CA LEU A 79 40.44 13.88 14.59
C LEU A 79 40.36 15.37 14.22
N HIS A 80 41.13 15.79 13.22
CA HIS A 80 41.18 17.17 12.74
C HIS A 80 40.28 17.42 11.52
N ASP A 81 39.39 16.48 11.20
CA ASP A 81 38.54 16.51 10.01
C ASP A 81 39.32 16.80 8.71
N LEU A 82 40.50 16.19 8.61
CA LEU A 82 41.32 16.14 7.42
C LEU A 82 41.24 14.76 6.77
N LEU A 83 41.65 14.68 5.50
CA LEU A 83 41.63 13.43 4.75
C LEU A 83 42.51 12.36 5.44
N PRO A 84 41.96 11.19 5.81
CA PRO A 84 42.69 10.20 6.60
C PRO A 84 43.82 9.52 5.84
N TYR A 85 43.60 9.19 4.56
CA TYR A 85 44.56 8.47 3.73
C TYR A 85 44.88 9.29 2.49
N GLU A 86 46.17 9.54 2.25
CA GLU A 86 46.61 10.20 1.02
C GLU A 86 46.66 9.24 -0.17
N GLN A 87 46.99 7.96 0.07
CA GLN A 87 47.00 6.89 -0.93
C GLN A 87 45.93 5.84 -0.63
N SER A 88 45.40 5.19 -1.67
CA SER A 88 44.46 4.08 -1.50
C SER A 88 45.16 2.91 -0.79
N GLN A 89 44.68 2.57 0.40
CA GLN A 89 45.19 1.42 1.18
C GLN A 89 44.44 0.12 0.84
N SER A 90 43.22 0.24 0.32
CA SER A 90 42.37 -0.88 -0.05
C SER A 90 41.61 -0.58 -1.34
N TRP A 91 41.16 -1.63 -2.01
CA TRP A 91 40.31 -1.54 -3.21
C TRP A 91 39.02 -0.73 -2.96
N ILE A 92 38.53 -0.69 -1.71
CA ILE A 92 37.36 0.08 -1.32
C ILE A 92 37.61 1.57 -1.54
N HIS A 93 38.82 2.05 -1.27
CA HIS A 93 39.16 3.47 -1.44
C HIS A 93 39.14 3.91 -2.90
N GLU A 94 39.28 2.95 -3.82
CA GLU A 94 39.26 3.20 -5.25
C GLU A 94 37.83 3.28 -5.80
N THR A 95 36.84 2.76 -5.07
CA THR A 95 35.44 2.80 -5.49
C THR A 95 34.89 4.22 -5.60
N VAL A 96 33.99 4.41 -6.57
CA VAL A 96 33.25 5.67 -6.78
C VAL A 96 32.49 6.08 -5.50
N LYS A 97 31.92 5.11 -4.78
CA LYS A 97 31.18 5.34 -3.53
C LYS A 97 32.06 5.96 -2.45
N TYR A 98 33.26 5.42 -2.22
CA TYR A 98 34.18 5.94 -1.21
C TYR A 98 34.63 7.36 -1.55
N ARG A 99 35.01 7.62 -2.81
CA ARG A 99 35.41 8.95 -3.27
C ARG A 99 34.29 9.99 -3.08
N ARG A 100 33.04 9.65 -3.43
CA ARG A 100 31.86 10.50 -3.17
C ARG A 100 31.67 10.79 -1.68
N MET A 101 31.88 9.79 -0.82
CA MET A 101 31.76 9.94 0.63
C MET A 101 32.86 10.84 1.21
N MET A 102 34.12 10.68 0.78
CA MET A 102 35.23 11.52 1.21
C MET A 102 35.03 12.98 0.77
N LEU A 103 34.59 13.20 -0.47
CA LEU A 103 34.23 14.52 -0.96
C LEU A 103 33.10 15.16 -0.14
N GLY A 104 32.09 14.38 0.26
CA GLY A 104 30.99 14.87 1.09
C GLY A 104 31.43 15.22 2.53
N ARG A 105 32.38 14.50 3.10
CA ARG A 105 32.85 14.72 4.48
C ARG A 105 33.90 15.82 4.58
N TYR A 106 34.83 15.87 3.63
CA TYR A 106 36.03 16.73 3.70
C TYR A 106 36.05 17.84 2.65
N GLY A 107 35.04 17.92 1.79
CA GLY A 107 34.97 18.92 0.73
C GLY A 107 35.97 18.71 -0.41
N ILE A 108 35.97 19.66 -1.33
CA ILE A 108 36.79 19.62 -2.57
C ILE A 108 38.28 19.76 -2.23
N GLU A 109 38.62 20.72 -1.37
CA GLU A 109 40.01 21.01 -0.96
C GLU A 109 40.62 19.83 -0.18
N GLY A 110 39.84 19.20 0.70
CA GLY A 110 40.31 18.08 1.52
C GLY A 110 40.42 16.77 0.74
N SER A 111 39.46 16.44 -0.13
CA SER A 111 39.46 15.14 -0.82
C SER A 111 40.33 15.10 -2.08
N ARG A 112 40.72 16.24 -2.66
CA ARG A 112 41.46 16.33 -3.93
C ARG A 112 40.84 15.50 -5.08
N THR A 113 39.52 15.27 -5.04
CA THR A 113 38.77 14.51 -6.05
C THR A 113 37.85 15.43 -6.85
N ASP A 114 37.70 15.14 -8.15
CA ASP A 114 36.82 15.91 -9.01
C ASP A 114 35.34 15.73 -8.59
N PRO A 115 34.59 16.80 -8.32
CA PRO A 115 33.19 16.70 -7.88
C PRO A 115 32.25 16.13 -8.94
N ARG A 116 32.68 16.10 -10.21
CA ARG A 116 31.96 15.46 -11.32
C ARG A 116 31.62 14.00 -11.04
N ILE A 117 32.42 13.32 -10.21
CA ILE A 117 32.18 11.92 -9.83
C ILE A 117 30.85 11.72 -9.12
N CYS A 118 30.29 12.74 -8.46
CA CYS A 118 29.00 12.66 -7.76
C CYS A 118 27.80 12.57 -8.69
N PHE A 119 27.95 13.03 -9.94
CA PHE A 119 26.89 12.96 -10.93
C PHE A 119 26.92 11.61 -11.65
N PRO A 120 25.75 11.04 -11.99
CA PRO A 120 25.69 9.78 -12.72
C PRO A 120 26.29 9.94 -14.12
N THR A 121 26.88 8.85 -14.62
CA THR A 121 27.33 8.79 -16.01
C THR A 121 26.12 8.70 -16.96
N LYS A 122 26.32 8.97 -18.25
CA LYS A 122 25.23 8.85 -19.25
C LYS A 122 24.64 7.43 -19.29
N LYS A 123 25.47 6.40 -19.06
CA LYS A 123 25.03 5.00 -18.98
C LYS A 123 24.17 4.75 -17.74
N GLU A 124 24.68 5.13 -16.56
CA GLU A 124 23.92 5.01 -15.29
C GLU A 124 22.60 5.78 -15.31
N ALA A 125 22.57 6.95 -15.95
CA ALA A 125 21.35 7.73 -16.11
C ALA A 125 20.32 7.04 -17.01
N HIS A 126 20.77 6.39 -18.09
CA HIS A 126 19.89 5.59 -18.96
C HIS A 126 19.34 4.37 -18.23
N GLU A 127 20.20 3.59 -17.58
CA GLU A 127 19.79 2.41 -16.80
C GLU A 127 18.79 2.78 -15.70
N ARG A 128 19.00 3.91 -15.01
CA ARG A 128 18.06 4.41 -14.01
C ARG A 128 16.71 4.80 -14.62
N ALA A 129 16.72 5.45 -15.77
CA ALA A 129 15.49 5.84 -16.46
C ALA A 129 14.71 4.62 -16.98
N GLU A 130 15.40 3.58 -17.45
CA GLU A 130 14.77 2.31 -17.83
C GLU A 130 14.18 1.59 -16.62
N TYR A 131 14.95 1.51 -15.52
CA TYR A 131 14.45 0.94 -14.27
C TYR A 131 13.19 1.65 -13.78
N GLU A 132 13.17 2.98 -13.80
CA GLU A 132 12.01 3.77 -13.39
C GLU A 132 10.79 3.49 -14.27
N LYS A 133 10.97 3.41 -15.59
CA LYS A 133 9.89 3.07 -16.53
C LYS A 133 9.31 1.68 -16.30
N VAL A 134 10.16 0.71 -15.94
CA VAL A 134 9.73 -0.68 -15.73
C VAL A 134 9.12 -0.87 -14.34
N ALA A 135 9.76 -0.32 -13.30
CA ALA A 135 9.30 -0.45 -11.92
C ALA A 135 8.05 0.40 -11.63
N PHE A 136 7.96 1.58 -12.24
CA PHE A 136 6.91 2.57 -12.03
C PHE A 136 6.28 2.99 -13.37
N PRO A 137 5.50 2.12 -14.01
CA PRO A 137 4.99 2.36 -15.36
C PRO A 137 3.88 3.42 -15.43
N PHE A 138 3.19 3.67 -14.32
CA PHE A 138 2.04 4.57 -14.29
C PHE A 138 2.43 5.96 -13.78
N THR A 139 1.89 6.97 -14.43
CA THR A 139 1.99 8.34 -13.93
C THR A 139 1.06 8.55 -12.74
N LEU A 140 1.38 9.53 -11.89
CA LEU A 140 0.55 9.87 -10.73
C LEU A 140 -0.91 10.13 -11.12
N ARG A 141 -1.15 10.77 -12.28
CA ARG A 141 -2.49 11.06 -12.77
C ARG A 141 -3.26 9.78 -13.08
N GLN A 142 -2.64 8.83 -13.78
CA GLN A 142 -3.24 7.54 -14.09
C GLN A 142 -3.57 6.74 -12.82
N MET A 143 -2.71 6.80 -11.81
CA MET A 143 -2.99 6.17 -10.51
C MET A 143 -4.20 6.80 -9.81
N MET A 144 -4.35 8.12 -9.87
CA MET A 144 -5.53 8.82 -9.34
C MET A 144 -6.80 8.41 -10.07
N ASP A 145 -6.78 8.41 -11.40
CA ASP A 145 -7.93 8.02 -12.22
C ASP A 145 -8.34 6.56 -11.96
N ALA A 146 -7.37 5.65 -11.82
CA ALA A 146 -7.62 4.25 -11.46
C ALA A 146 -8.25 4.10 -10.07
N ASN A 147 -7.79 4.86 -9.09
CA ASN A 147 -8.38 4.89 -7.76
C ASN A 147 -9.81 5.43 -7.78
N GLU A 148 -10.06 6.51 -8.51
CA GLU A 148 -11.42 7.05 -8.66
C GLU A 148 -12.36 6.04 -9.31
N ALA A 149 -11.91 5.33 -10.35
CA ALA A 149 -12.69 4.28 -11.00
C ALA A 149 -12.98 3.12 -10.04
N ALA A 150 -11.98 2.65 -9.29
CA ALA A 150 -12.15 1.59 -8.30
C ALA A 150 -13.14 1.99 -7.20
N GLN A 151 -13.09 3.25 -6.73
CA GLN A 151 -14.02 3.75 -5.73
C GLN A 151 -15.45 3.86 -6.26
N LYS A 152 -15.64 4.31 -7.50
CA LYS A 152 -16.95 4.33 -8.16
C LYS A 152 -17.52 2.92 -8.31
N ALA A 153 -16.70 1.95 -8.74
CA ALA A 153 -17.12 0.56 -8.87
C ALA A 153 -17.52 -0.06 -7.51
N ARG A 154 -16.77 0.22 -6.45
CA ARG A 154 -17.09 -0.22 -5.08
C ARG A 154 -18.42 0.36 -4.60
N LYS A 155 -18.64 1.67 -4.81
CA LYS A 155 -19.92 2.32 -4.45
C LYS A 155 -21.10 1.70 -5.19
N ALA A 156 -20.98 1.55 -6.50
CA ALA A 156 -22.03 0.91 -7.32
C ALA A 156 -22.32 -0.53 -6.86
N ALA A 157 -21.31 -1.30 -6.46
CA ALA A 157 -21.51 -2.66 -5.93
C ALA A 157 -22.23 -2.66 -4.56
N ILE A 158 -21.94 -1.68 -3.71
CA ILE A 158 -22.64 -1.50 -2.42
C ILE A 158 -24.09 -1.12 -2.66
N GLU A 159 -24.35 -0.13 -3.52
CA GLU A 159 -25.70 0.33 -3.88
C GLU A 159 -26.53 -0.81 -4.47
N ALA A 160 -25.97 -1.59 -5.41
CA ALA A 160 -26.66 -2.74 -5.99
C ALA A 160 -27.01 -3.82 -4.95
N ARG A 161 -26.12 -4.03 -3.96
CA ARG A 161 -26.39 -4.96 -2.85
C ARG A 161 -27.47 -4.42 -1.92
N GLU A 162 -27.46 -3.13 -1.63
CA GLU A 162 -28.46 -2.48 -0.79
C GLU A 162 -29.85 -2.52 -1.45
N ASP A 163 -29.93 -2.25 -2.75
CA ASP A 163 -31.16 -2.37 -3.54
C ASP A 163 -31.70 -3.81 -3.53
N GLU A 164 -30.83 -4.82 -3.65
CA GLU A 164 -31.24 -6.22 -3.59
C GLU A 164 -31.78 -6.59 -2.19
N ILE A 165 -31.12 -6.11 -1.14
CA ILE A 165 -31.58 -6.32 0.25
C ILE A 165 -32.92 -5.64 0.47
N ALA A 166 -33.10 -4.39 0.02
CA ALA A 166 -34.37 -3.67 0.13
C ALA A 166 -35.52 -4.44 -0.52
N ARG A 167 -35.33 -4.94 -1.75
CA ARG A 167 -36.33 -5.77 -2.46
C ARG A 167 -36.65 -7.07 -1.75
N LYS A 168 -35.68 -7.66 -1.03
CA LYS A 168 -35.90 -8.88 -0.23
C LYS A 168 -36.63 -8.58 1.08
N LEU A 169 -36.32 -7.45 1.71
CA LEU A 169 -36.99 -6.99 2.93
C LEU A 169 -38.46 -6.68 2.67
N GLU A 170 -38.81 -6.07 1.53
CA GLU A 170 -40.21 -5.85 1.13
C GLU A 170 -41.03 -7.15 1.05
N LYS A 171 -40.41 -8.27 0.66
CA LYS A 171 -41.06 -9.59 0.55
C LYS A 171 -41.01 -10.42 1.83
N LEU A 172 -40.26 -9.96 2.83
CA LEU A 172 -40.00 -10.72 4.07
C LEU A 172 -41.29 -10.96 4.85
N ASP A 173 -42.13 -9.93 4.98
CA ASP A 173 -43.38 -10.01 5.74
C ASP A 173 -44.34 -11.03 5.11
N GLN A 174 -44.46 -11.01 3.78
CA GLN A 174 -45.25 -12.00 3.03
C GLN A 174 -44.71 -13.43 3.22
N TRP A 175 -43.40 -13.64 3.13
CA TRP A 175 -42.82 -14.96 3.33
C TRP A 175 -42.99 -15.46 4.77
N THR A 176 -42.92 -14.56 5.74
CA THR A 176 -43.15 -14.87 7.15
C THR A 176 -44.61 -15.25 7.40
N SER A 177 -45.56 -14.51 6.83
CA SER A 177 -46.99 -14.86 6.94
C SER A 177 -47.31 -16.20 6.29
N ASP A 178 -46.75 -16.46 5.09
CA ASP A 178 -46.97 -17.72 4.37
C ASP A 178 -46.39 -18.92 5.12
N LEU A 179 -45.23 -18.74 5.76
CA LEU A 179 -44.60 -19.77 6.57
C LEU A 179 -45.40 -20.05 7.83
N ASN A 180 -45.84 -19.01 8.54
CA ASN A 180 -46.67 -19.15 9.74
C ASN A 180 -48.01 -19.82 9.41
N ALA A 181 -48.65 -19.46 8.30
CA ALA A 181 -49.88 -20.11 7.83
C ALA A 181 -49.67 -21.61 7.52
N LYS A 182 -48.52 -21.99 6.93
CA LYS A 182 -48.17 -23.39 6.70
C LYS A 182 -47.93 -24.15 8.00
N ILE A 183 -47.27 -23.54 8.98
CA ILE A 183 -47.06 -24.13 10.31
C ILE A 183 -48.42 -24.36 10.97
N GLU A 184 -49.27 -23.34 11.02
CA GLU A 184 -50.58 -23.43 11.66
C GLU A 184 -51.46 -24.49 10.98
N LYS A 185 -51.46 -24.56 9.65
CA LYS A 185 -52.19 -25.61 8.91
C LYS A 185 -51.71 -27.02 9.30
N LYS A 186 -50.39 -27.24 9.33
CA LYS A 186 -49.82 -28.54 9.73
C LYS A 186 -50.15 -28.87 11.18
N GLU A 187 -50.12 -27.89 12.06
CA GLU A 187 -50.45 -28.07 13.46
C GLU A 187 -51.94 -28.42 13.64
N ARG A 188 -52.85 -27.70 12.97
CA ARG A 188 -54.29 -28.00 12.96
C ARG A 188 -54.57 -29.40 12.41
N GLU A 189 -53.90 -29.79 11.31
CA GLU A 189 -54.02 -31.15 10.74
C GLU A 189 -53.52 -32.23 11.71
N ALA A 190 -52.38 -31.99 12.40
CA ALA A 190 -51.84 -32.91 13.39
C ALA A 190 -52.75 -33.03 14.63
N ARG A 191 -53.32 -31.92 15.12
CA ARG A 191 -54.29 -31.92 16.23
C ARG A 191 -55.57 -32.65 15.83
N ALA A 192 -56.12 -32.37 14.66
CA ALA A 192 -57.31 -33.06 14.16
C ALA A 192 -57.06 -34.57 13.94
N ALA A 193 -55.87 -34.97 13.52
CA ALA A 193 -55.50 -36.38 13.40
C ALA A 193 -55.41 -37.07 14.77
N LYS A 194 -54.85 -36.39 15.79
CA LYS A 194 -54.85 -36.88 17.18
C LYS A 194 -56.26 -37.04 17.72
N GLU A 195 -57.10 -36.01 17.59
CA GLU A 195 -58.50 -36.08 18.03
C GLU A 195 -59.29 -37.19 17.33
N ARG A 196 -59.10 -37.39 16.02
CA ARG A 196 -59.75 -38.50 15.29
C ARG A 196 -59.31 -39.85 15.82
N LYS A 197 -58.02 -40.02 16.08
CA LYS A 197 -57.48 -41.26 16.65
C LYS A 197 -58.00 -41.49 18.06
N ASP A 198 -58.06 -40.45 18.89
CA ASP A 198 -58.54 -40.54 20.26
C ASP A 198 -60.04 -40.89 20.30
N ARG A 199 -60.87 -40.28 19.42
CA ARG A 199 -62.29 -40.65 19.26
C ARG A 199 -62.46 -42.11 18.86
N LEU A 200 -61.70 -42.59 17.86
CA LEU A 200 -61.74 -44.00 17.44
C LEU A 200 -61.35 -44.95 18.58
N VAL A 201 -60.28 -44.62 19.31
CA VAL A 201 -59.80 -45.42 20.46
C VAL A 201 -60.84 -45.44 21.58
N GLU A 202 -61.49 -44.31 21.88
CA GLU A 202 -62.56 -44.24 22.88
C GLU A 202 -63.78 -45.05 22.48
N GLU A 203 -64.23 -44.97 21.22
CA GLU A 203 -65.37 -45.76 20.75
C GLU A 203 -65.10 -47.26 20.76
N VAL A 204 -63.86 -47.69 20.47
CA VAL A 204 -63.46 -49.09 20.61
C VAL A 204 -63.44 -49.48 22.09
N ARG A 205 -62.88 -48.65 22.99
CA ARG A 205 -62.91 -48.88 24.44
C ARG A 205 -64.33 -48.97 25.01
N ARG A 206 -65.25 -48.13 24.54
CA ARG A 206 -66.67 -48.18 24.91
C ARG A 206 -67.35 -49.48 24.47
N HIS A 207 -66.95 -50.04 23.33
CA HIS A 207 -67.49 -51.31 22.84
C HIS A 207 -67.01 -52.52 23.66
N PHE A 208 -65.77 -52.50 24.15
CA PHE A 208 -65.24 -53.59 24.97
C PHE A 208 -65.67 -53.49 26.44
N GLY A 209 -65.85 -52.28 27.00
CA GLY A 209 -66.37 -52.09 28.36
C GLY A 209 -65.40 -52.40 29.51
N PHE A 210 -64.16 -52.82 29.20
CA PHE A 210 -63.05 -53.00 30.14
C PHE A 210 -61.78 -52.29 29.65
N LYS A 211 -60.77 -52.12 30.53
CA LYS A 211 -59.48 -51.49 30.16
C LYS A 211 -58.69 -52.44 29.25
N VAL A 212 -58.89 -52.31 27.93
CA VAL A 212 -58.13 -53.04 26.91
C VAL A 212 -56.85 -52.29 26.57
N ASP A 213 -55.73 -53.02 26.51
CA ASP A 213 -54.44 -52.49 26.10
C ASP A 213 -54.38 -52.24 24.58
N PRO A 214 -53.89 -51.08 24.10
CA PRO A 214 -53.82 -50.76 22.67
C PRO A 214 -52.92 -51.68 21.81
N ARG A 215 -52.18 -52.59 22.45
CA ARG A 215 -51.25 -53.53 21.81
C ARG A 215 -51.87 -54.90 21.52
N ASP A 216 -53.09 -55.16 21.99
CA ASP A 216 -53.79 -56.43 21.82
C ASP A 216 -54.29 -56.62 20.36
N GLU A 217 -54.17 -57.84 19.84
CA GLU A 217 -54.52 -58.20 18.45
C GLU A 217 -56.01 -57.97 18.17
N ARG A 218 -56.88 -58.32 19.11
CA ARG A 218 -58.34 -58.11 19.02
C ARG A 218 -58.72 -56.63 18.97
N PHE A 219 -57.94 -55.78 19.66
CA PHE A 219 -58.14 -54.34 19.65
C PHE A 219 -57.73 -53.74 18.30
N GLN A 220 -56.63 -54.22 17.72
CA GLN A 220 -56.15 -53.78 16.41
C GLN A 220 -57.10 -54.18 15.27
N GLU A 221 -57.65 -55.40 15.30
CA GLU A 221 -58.63 -55.85 14.30
C GLU A 221 -59.91 -55.00 14.32
N MET A 222 -60.45 -54.71 15.51
CA MET A 222 -61.64 -53.89 15.66
C MET A 222 -61.39 -52.41 15.32
N LEU A 223 -60.22 -51.87 15.66
CA LEU A 223 -59.81 -50.52 15.27
C LEU A 223 -59.66 -50.43 13.74
N ALA A 224 -59.09 -51.44 13.09
CA ALA A 224 -58.97 -51.51 11.63
C ALA A 224 -60.33 -51.63 10.92
N GLN A 225 -61.32 -52.31 11.51
CA GLN A 225 -62.68 -52.37 10.97
C GLN A 225 -63.36 -50.99 11.03
N LYS A 226 -63.32 -50.30 12.18
CA LYS A 226 -63.89 -48.95 12.33
C LYS A 226 -63.17 -47.90 11.47
N GLU A 227 -61.85 -47.97 11.36
CA GLU A 227 -61.09 -47.11 10.44
C GLU A 227 -61.49 -47.31 8.97
N ARG A 228 -61.80 -48.55 8.56
CA ARG A 228 -62.29 -48.83 7.20
C ARG A 228 -63.68 -48.23 6.96
N GLU A 229 -64.56 -48.24 7.95
CA GLU A 229 -65.90 -47.65 7.87
C GLU A 229 -65.84 -46.11 7.81
N ASP A 230 -65.05 -45.47 8.67
CA ASP A 230 -64.88 -44.02 8.65
C ASP A 230 -64.16 -43.55 7.38
N ARG A 231 -63.20 -44.33 6.87
CA ARG A 231 -62.57 -44.04 5.58
C ARG A 231 -63.55 -44.14 4.42
N LYS A 232 -64.56 -45.01 4.48
CA LYS A 232 -65.65 -45.07 3.47
C LYS A 232 -66.55 -43.84 3.58
N LYS A 233 -67.00 -43.49 4.78
CA LYS A 233 -67.83 -42.29 5.04
C LYS A 233 -67.13 -41.00 4.59
N VAL A 234 -65.83 -40.84 4.89
CA VAL A 234 -65.04 -39.68 4.46
C VAL A 234 -64.88 -39.63 2.92
N LYS A 235 -64.74 -40.78 2.26
CA LYS A 235 -64.66 -40.83 0.78
C LYS A 235 -65.98 -40.44 0.13
N GLU A 236 -67.10 -40.88 0.70
CA GLU A 236 -68.44 -40.51 0.22
C GLU A 236 -68.74 -39.04 0.45
N ALA A 237 -68.43 -38.50 1.62
CA ALA A 237 -68.53 -37.06 1.90
C ALA A 237 -67.65 -36.23 0.94
N LYS A 238 -66.41 -36.66 0.68
CA LYS A 238 -65.53 -36.00 -0.30
C LYS A 238 -66.02 -36.11 -1.75
N ARG A 239 -66.81 -37.13 -2.10
CA ARG A 239 -67.43 -37.23 -3.43
C ARG A 239 -68.59 -36.24 -3.54
N LYS A 240 -69.46 -36.17 -2.52
CA LYS A 240 -70.56 -35.20 -2.44
C LYS A 240 -70.08 -33.74 -2.45
N GLU A 241 -69.06 -33.40 -1.64
CA GLU A 241 -68.47 -32.04 -1.66
C GLU A 241 -67.86 -31.67 -3.02
N LYS A 242 -67.35 -32.65 -3.78
CA LYS A 242 -66.83 -32.40 -5.14
C LYS A 242 -67.97 -32.19 -6.12
N GLU A 243 -69.04 -32.98 -6.02
CA GLU A 243 -70.25 -32.84 -6.83
C GLU A 243 -70.91 -31.48 -6.57
N GLU A 244 -71.06 -31.08 -5.31
CA GLU A 244 -71.58 -29.77 -4.90
C GLU A 244 -70.70 -28.62 -5.42
N LYS A 245 -69.37 -28.68 -5.27
CA LYS A 245 -68.46 -27.66 -5.84
C LYS A 245 -68.49 -27.59 -7.36
N MET A 246 -68.79 -28.70 -8.04
CA MET A 246 -68.96 -28.71 -9.49
C MET A 246 -70.30 -28.10 -9.89
N MET A 247 -71.38 -28.38 -9.14
CA MET A 247 -72.69 -27.77 -9.33
C MET A 247 -72.66 -26.26 -9.05
N GLU A 248 -71.99 -25.80 -8.01
CA GLU A 248 -71.80 -24.37 -7.72
C GLU A 248 -71.00 -23.65 -8.83
N LYS A 249 -70.00 -24.31 -9.41
CA LYS A 249 -69.25 -23.76 -10.56
C LYS A 249 -70.10 -23.70 -11.82
N LEU A 250 -70.99 -24.67 -12.03
CA LEU A 250 -71.94 -24.66 -13.14
C LEU A 250 -73.00 -23.58 -12.94
N GLN A 251 -73.55 -23.43 -11.74
CA GLN A 251 -74.53 -22.39 -11.40
C GLN A 251 -73.95 -20.97 -11.50
N LYS A 252 -72.69 -20.76 -11.09
CA LYS A 252 -72.00 -19.48 -11.29
C LYS A 252 -71.78 -19.18 -12.77
N LYS A 253 -71.39 -20.18 -13.56
CA LYS A 253 -71.26 -20.03 -15.02
C LYS A 253 -72.59 -19.79 -15.73
N THR A 254 -73.68 -20.43 -15.29
CA THR A 254 -75.01 -20.18 -15.87
C THR A 254 -75.53 -18.80 -15.48
N ALA A 255 -75.28 -18.34 -14.24
CA ALA A 255 -75.62 -16.99 -13.81
C ALA A 255 -74.77 -15.90 -14.51
N GLU A 256 -73.49 -16.16 -14.78
CA GLU A 256 -72.63 -15.28 -15.60
C GLU A 256 -73.12 -15.20 -17.05
N LEU A 257 -73.57 -16.32 -17.64
CA LEU A 257 -74.16 -16.35 -18.98
C LEU A 257 -75.54 -15.67 -19.04
N GLU A 258 -76.37 -15.80 -18.02
CA GLU A 258 -77.66 -15.11 -17.93
C GLU A 258 -77.48 -13.58 -17.76
N ALA A 259 -76.46 -13.15 -16.99
CA ALA A 259 -76.11 -11.73 -16.86
C ALA A 259 -75.56 -11.12 -18.17
N GLU A 260 -74.84 -11.90 -19.00
CA GLU A 260 -74.41 -11.45 -20.33
C GLU A 260 -75.57 -11.36 -21.34
N VAL A 261 -76.62 -12.17 -21.19
CA VAL A 261 -77.81 -12.13 -22.06
C VAL A 261 -78.69 -10.92 -21.74
N ASP A 262 -78.87 -10.54 -20.46
CA ASP A 262 -79.68 -9.36 -20.08
C ASP A 262 -79.03 -8.00 -20.42
N VAL A 263 -77.70 -7.91 -20.49
CA VAL A 263 -77.01 -6.69 -20.97
C VAL A 263 -77.16 -6.53 -22.50
N SER A 264 -77.42 -7.62 -23.24
CA SER A 264 -77.63 -7.58 -24.69
C SER A 264 -79.08 -7.26 -25.10
N SER A 265 -80.08 -7.58 -24.26
CA SER A 265 -81.50 -7.36 -24.55
C SER A 265 -81.98 -5.92 -24.24
N GLY A 266 -81.25 -5.16 -23.41
CA GLY A 266 -81.57 -3.78 -23.05
C GLY A 266 -81.12 -2.68 -24.02
N LYS A 267 -80.35 -3.01 -25.08
CA LYS A 267 -79.79 -2.02 -26.03
C LYS A 267 -80.58 -1.83 -27.33
N GLY A 268 -81.84 -2.29 -27.37
CA GLY A 268 -82.68 -2.32 -28.57
C GLY A 268 -84.01 -1.54 -28.52
N LYS A 269 -84.22 -0.65 -27.54
CA LYS A 269 -85.41 0.23 -27.50
C LYS A 269 -85.04 1.64 -27.04
N LYS A 270 -84.65 2.48 -28.00
CA LYS A 270 -85.03 3.90 -28.14
C LYS A 270 -84.47 4.43 -29.45
#